data_AF-A0A060CLP4-F1
#
_entry.id   AF-A0A060CLP4-F1
#
_cell.length_a   1.000
_cell.length_b   1.000
_cell.length_c   1.000
_cell.angle_alpha   90.00
_cell.angle_beta   90.00
_cell.angle_gamma   90.00
#
_symmetry.space_group_name_H-M   'P 1'
#
loop_
_entity.id
_entity.type
_entity.pdbx_description
1 polymer ?
#
loop_
_entity_poly.entity_id
_entity_poly.type
_entity_poly.pdbx_seq_one_letter_code
_entity_poly.pdbx_strand_id
1 'polypeptide(L)' 'MFFEFPDDPAAGYLDRQFMLGPSILVAPVMSADGSVDVYLPAVRGL' A
#
# COMPACT_ATOMS: atom_id res chain seq x y z
N MET A 1 0.75 -5.70 -2.71
CA MET A 1 1.93 -5.18 -1.97
C MET A 1 3.06 -6.20 -1.91
N PHE A 2 2.81 -7.47 -1.55
CA PHE A 2 3.86 -8.50 -1.53
C PHE A 2 4.66 -8.63 -2.84
N PHE A 3 3.99 -8.59 -4.00
CA PHE A 3 4.69 -8.71 -5.29
C PHE A 3 5.56 -7.50 -5.62
N GLU A 4 5.19 -6.32 -5.12
CA GLU A 4 5.90 -5.06 -5.37
C GLU A 4 7.02 -4.81 -4.36
N PHE A 5 6.87 -5.29 -3.13
CA PHE A 5 7.83 -5.12 -2.02
C PHE A 5 8.05 -6.48 -1.30
N PRO A 6 8.63 -7.48 -1.97
CA PRO A 6 8.75 -8.84 -1.40
C PRO A 6 9.68 -8.90 -0.19
N ASP A 7 10.62 -7.96 -0.07
CA ASP A 7 11.56 -7.86 1.05
C ASP A 7 10.96 -7.19 2.29
N ASP A 8 9.77 -6.58 2.16
CA ASP A 8 9.07 -5.98 3.28
C ASP A 8 8.14 -7.02 3.93
N PRO A 9 8.43 -7.48 5.17
CA PRO A 9 7.62 -8.49 5.83
C PRO A 9 6.19 -8.02 6.12
N ALA A 10 5.93 -6.71 6.21
CA ALA A 10 4.58 -6.19 6.38
C ALA A 10 3.74 -6.34 5.10
N ALA A 11 4.39 -6.30 3.92
CA ALA A 11 3.71 -6.30 2.62
C ALA A 11 2.92 -7.59 2.34
N GLY A 12 3.26 -8.70 3.00
CA GLY A 12 2.53 -9.96 2.94
C GLY A 12 1.11 -9.89 3.51
N TYR A 13 0.84 -8.93 4.39
CA TYR A 13 -0.45 -8.76 5.07
C TYR A 13 -1.29 -7.60 4.53
N LEU A 14 -0.75 -6.81 3.59
CA LEU A 14 -1.41 -5.63 3.05
C LEU A 14 -2.27 -6.00 1.83
N ASP A 15 -3.55 -6.27 2.09
CA ASP A 15 -4.58 -6.62 1.11
C ASP A 15 -5.55 -5.47 0.79
N ARG A 16 -5.56 -4.40 1.60
CA ARG A 16 -6.44 -3.22 1.45
C ARG A 16 -5.84 -2.06 0.64
N GLN A 17 -4.62 -2.21 0.15
CA GLN A 17 -3.93 -1.22 -0.68
C GLN A 17 -3.09 -1.93 -1.73
N PHE A 18 -2.84 -1.25 -2.86
CA PHE A 18 -2.08 -1.81 -3.97
C PHE A 18 -1.33 -0.72 -4.75
N MET A 19 -0.39 -1.15 -5.59
CA MET A 19 0.29 -0.27 -6.53
C MET A 19 -0.43 -0.30 -7.89
N LEU A 20 -0.80 0.86 -8.42
CA LEU A 20 -1.27 1.02 -9.78
C LEU A 20 -0.09 1.38 -10.68
N GLY A 21 0.55 0.35 -11.24
CA GLY A 21 1.84 0.53 -11.91
C GLY A 21 2.95 0.87 -10.91
N PRO A 22 4.11 1.38 -11.38
CA PRO A 22 5.31 1.45 -10.56
C PRO A 22 5.35 2.61 -9.55
N SER A 23 4.45 3.60 -9.66
CA SER A 23 4.64 4.89 -8.97
C SER A 23 3.37 5.45 -8.32
N ILE A 24 2.26 4.73 -8.35
CA ILE A 24 1.00 5.17 -7.76
C ILE A 24 0.57 4.14 -6.72
N LEU A 25 0.43 4.57 -5.47
CA LEU A 25 -0.17 3.77 -4.41
C LEU A 25 -1.65 4.13 -4.27
N VAL A 26 -2.50 3.12 -4.23
CA VAL A 26 -3.95 3.26 -4.07
C VAL A 26 -4.39 2.57 -2.78
N ALA A 27 -5.04 3.33 -1.89
CA ALA A 27 -5.68 2.82 -0.68
C ALA A 27 -7.13 3.32 -0.65
N PRO A 28 -8.10 2.49 -1.08
CA PRO A 28 -9.50 2.88 -1.11
C PRO A 28 -10.06 3.14 0.29
N VAL A 29 -10.86 4.19 0.43
CA VAL A 29 -11.60 4.46 1.66
C VAL A 29 -12.79 3.51 1.73
N MET A 30 -12.76 2.59 2.70
CA MET A 30 -13.85 1.62 2.94
C MET A 30 -14.64 1.90 4.22
N SER A 31 -14.23 2.89 5.00
CA SER A 31 -14.93 3.33 6.22
C SER A 31 -16.04 4.32 5.89
N ALA A 32 -17.16 4.23 6.61
CA ALA A 32 -18.32 5.11 6.40
C ALA A 32 -18.03 6.59 6.76
N ASP A 33 -17.08 6.83 7.66
CA ASP A 33 -16.65 8.16 8.10
C ASP A 33 -15.58 8.79 7.19
N GLY A 34 -15.16 8.08 6.15
CA GLY A 34 -14.15 8.56 5.22
C GLY A 34 -12.70 8.29 5.63
N SER A 35 -12.46 7.62 6.77
CA SER A 35 -11.10 7.34 7.25
C SER A 35 -10.45 6.15 6.54
N VAL A 36 -9.13 6.22 6.34
CA VAL A 36 -8.32 5.10 5.86
C VAL A 36 -6.91 5.18 6.44
N ASP A 37 -6.44 4.06 6.96
CA ASP A 37 -5.05 3.89 7.35
C ASP A 37 -4.25 3.37 6.18
N VAL A 38 -3.08 3.98 5.94
CA VAL A 38 -2.22 3.65 4.81
C VAL A 38 -0.83 3.33 5.32
N TYR A 39 -0.30 2.17 4.93
CA TYR A 39 1.10 1.85 5.08
C TYR A 39 1.89 2.43 3.90
N LEU A 40 2.90 3.26 4.16
CA LEU A 40 3.80 3.75 3.13
C LEU A 40 5.07 2.89 3.12
N PRO A 41 5.28 2.03 2.10
CA PRO A 41 6.51 1.26 1.99
C PRO A 41 7.69 2.18 1.70
N ALA A 42 8.88 1.74 2.09
CA ALA A 42 10.12 2.44 1.75
C ALA A 42 10.31 2.44 0.22
N VAL A 43 10.10 3.59 -0.41
CA VAL A 43 10.37 3.82 -1.83
C VAL A 43 11.67 4.58 -1.98
N ARG A 44 12.53 4.10 -2.89
CA ARG A 44 13.79 4.76 -3.21
C ARG A 44 13.51 5.94 -4.16
N GLY A 45 13.78 7.18 -3.72
CA GLY A 45 13.76 8.36 -4.59
C GLY A 45 12.55 9.30 -4.49
N LEU A 46 11.83 9.29 -3.35
CA LEU A 46 11.11 10.48 -2.88
C LEU A 46 12.02 11.32 -1.98
#